data_AF-A0A6C0DG12-F1
#
_entry.id   AF-A0A6C0DG12-F1
#
_cell.length_a   1.000
_cell.length_b   1.000
_cell.length_c   1.000
_cell.angle_alpha   90.00
_cell.angle_beta   90.00
_cell.angle_gamma   90.00
#
_symmetry.space_group_name_H-M   'P 1'
#
loop_
_entity.id
_entity.type
_entity.pdbx_description
1 polymer ?
#
loop_
_entity_poly.entity_id
_entity_poly.type
_entity_poly.pdbx_seq_one_letter_code
_entity_poly.pdbx_strand_id
1 'polypeptide(L)'
;MEIQNQIQEPIQQTQIQNNHHIFSDYRNNTFLKRWNIELLDFYKKKEYKNIQISLCNDKIRITIDNYNFILSNKYPFYPPKVMIQKKSYLNYLKYPTSERIQNILHVHKISCMCCSSISNRNMWSPAYQVKNILDEIKRVNQIKKYVKHYLIVDDICQTRNIDTETIGMLILEFLECIPVK
;
A
#
# COMPACT_ATOMS: atom_id res chain seq x y z
N MET A 1 16.06 42.23 -16.61
CA MET A 1 14.92 41.31 -16.38
C MET A 1 15.24 40.06 -17.18
N GLU A 2 16.04 39.16 -16.59
CA GLU A 2 16.57 37.98 -17.27
C GLU A 2 15.63 36.80 -17.03
N ILE A 3 15.09 36.23 -18.12
CA ILE A 3 14.22 35.07 -18.09
C ILE A 3 15.13 33.83 -18.15
N GLN A 4 15.23 33.10 -17.05
CA GLN A 4 15.91 31.81 -17.00
C GLN A 4 15.04 30.74 -17.66
N ASN A 5 15.48 30.24 -18.82
CA ASN A 5 14.93 29.06 -19.47
C ASN A 5 15.31 27.80 -18.68
N GLN A 6 14.34 27.17 -18.03
CA GLN A 6 14.50 25.84 -17.44
C GLN A 6 14.40 24.78 -18.54
N ILE A 7 15.51 24.10 -18.79
CA ILE A 7 15.61 22.93 -19.68
C ILE A 7 14.88 21.76 -18.98
N GLN A 8 13.74 21.34 -19.54
CA GLN A 8 13.10 20.08 -19.17
C GLN A 8 13.84 18.93 -19.86
N GLU A 9 14.49 18.06 -19.07
CA GLU A 9 15.07 16.83 -19.59
C GLU A 9 13.98 15.84 -20.03
N PRO A 10 14.18 15.09 -21.13
CA PRO A 10 13.20 14.17 -21.66
C PRO A 10 13.07 12.92 -20.78
N ILE A 11 11.87 12.71 -20.23
CA ILE A 11 11.48 11.46 -19.56
C ILE A 11 11.31 10.39 -20.66
N GLN A 12 12.23 9.44 -20.75
CA GLN A 12 12.05 8.25 -21.58
C GLN A 12 10.95 7.36 -20.95
N GLN A 13 9.71 7.52 -21.45
CA GLN A 13 8.60 6.63 -21.12
C GLN A 13 8.63 5.44 -22.08
N THR A 14 9.31 4.37 -21.70
CA THR A 14 9.19 3.10 -22.43
C THR A 14 7.87 2.45 -22.03
N GLN A 15 6.85 2.49 -22.90
CA GLN A 15 5.74 1.55 -22.79
C GLN A 15 6.28 0.16 -23.17
N ILE A 16 6.57 -0.66 -22.16
CA ILE A 16 7.18 -1.97 -22.37
C ILE A 16 6.09 -2.98 -22.75
N GLN A 17 5.91 -3.20 -24.05
CA GLN A 17 5.13 -4.32 -24.59
C GLN A 17 5.97 -5.61 -24.78
N ASN A 18 7.28 -5.63 -24.48
CA ASN A 18 8.13 -6.81 -24.65
C ASN A 18 8.90 -7.17 -23.36
N ASN A 19 8.23 -7.93 -22.48
CA ASN A 19 8.72 -8.29 -21.14
C ASN A 19 9.89 -9.29 -21.12
N HIS A 20 10.21 -9.99 -22.20
CA HIS A 20 11.30 -10.98 -22.18
C HIS A 20 12.71 -10.36 -22.14
N HIS A 21 12.88 -9.15 -22.66
CA HIS A 21 14.21 -8.55 -22.81
C HIS A 21 14.78 -7.89 -21.55
N ILE A 22 13.96 -7.59 -20.52
CA ILE A 22 14.45 -6.96 -19.29
C ILE A 22 15.39 -7.92 -18.50
N PHE A 23 15.23 -9.23 -18.67
CA PHE A 23 15.85 -10.22 -17.79
C PHE A 23 17.29 -10.63 -18.16
N SER A 24 17.77 -10.35 -19.38
CA SER A 24 19.05 -10.90 -19.87
C SER A 24 20.31 -10.11 -19.47
N ASP A 25 20.17 -8.80 -19.26
CA ASP A 25 21.34 -7.88 -19.30
C ASP A 25 21.93 -7.56 -17.92
N TYR A 26 21.32 -8.05 -16.84
CA TYR A 26 21.64 -7.63 -15.47
C TYR A 26 22.20 -8.73 -14.57
N ARG A 27 22.92 -9.70 -15.14
CA ARG A 27 23.37 -10.93 -14.45
C ARG A 27 24.24 -10.71 -13.21
N ASN A 28 24.83 -9.54 -13.01
CA ASN A 28 25.74 -9.26 -11.87
C ASN A 28 25.15 -8.34 -10.80
N ASN A 29 23.94 -7.81 -10.97
CA ASN A 29 23.34 -6.90 -9.99
C ASN A 29 22.40 -7.67 -9.05
N THR A 30 22.83 -7.85 -7.79
CA THR A 30 22.07 -8.59 -6.77
C THR A 30 20.70 -7.97 -6.46
N PHE A 31 20.60 -6.64 -6.53
CA PHE A 31 19.35 -5.90 -6.38
C PHE A 31 18.37 -6.26 -7.51
N LEU A 32 18.85 -6.32 -8.76
CA LEU A 32 18.03 -6.72 -9.91
C LEU A 32 17.65 -8.20 -9.87
N LYS A 33 18.51 -9.08 -9.35
CA LYS A 33 18.16 -10.49 -9.14
C LYS A 33 17.00 -10.67 -8.17
N ARG A 34 17.04 -10.02 -7.00
CA ARG A 34 15.94 -10.08 -6.02
C ARG A 34 14.64 -9.59 -6.64
N TRP A 35 14.70 -8.47 -7.38
CA TRP A 35 13.54 -7.88 -8.02
C TRP A 35 12.94 -8.77 -9.11
N ASN A 36 13.79 -9.38 -9.96
CA ASN A 36 13.33 -10.30 -11.00
C ASN A 36 12.54 -11.48 -10.44
N ILE A 37 12.91 -11.99 -9.26
CA ILE A 37 12.15 -13.04 -8.58
C ILE A 37 10.75 -12.54 -8.17
N GLU A 38 10.65 -11.35 -7.59
CA GLU A 38 9.36 -10.76 -7.19
C GLU A 38 8.46 -10.49 -8.41
N LEU A 39 9.01 -9.99 -9.50
CA LEU A 39 8.28 -9.79 -10.75
C LEU A 39 7.71 -11.08 -11.32
N LEU A 40 8.52 -12.14 -11.37
CA LEU A 40 8.08 -13.44 -11.86
C LEU A 40 6.90 -13.97 -11.03
N ASP A 41 6.87 -13.72 -9.72
CA ASP A 41 5.75 -14.08 -8.85
C ASP A 41 4.47 -13.32 -9.22
N PHE A 42 4.57 -12.01 -9.45
CA PHE A 42 3.42 -11.17 -9.84
C PHE A 42 2.83 -11.61 -11.19
N TYR A 43 3.67 -11.85 -12.20
CA TYR A 43 3.20 -12.26 -13.53
C TYR A 43 2.52 -13.64 -13.51
N LYS A 44 3.08 -14.61 -12.76
CA LYS A 44 2.52 -15.96 -12.68
C LYS A 44 1.13 -15.99 -12.05
N LYS A 45 0.89 -15.15 -11.04
CA LYS A 45 -0.37 -15.15 -10.27
C LYS A 45 -1.53 -14.44 -10.97
N LYS A 46 -1.27 -13.60 -11.98
CA LYS A 46 -2.29 -12.79 -12.70
C LYS A 46 -3.22 -11.99 -11.76
N GLU A 47 -2.74 -11.66 -10.57
CA GLU A 47 -3.56 -11.04 -9.51
C GLU A 47 -3.78 -9.54 -9.76
N TYR A 48 -2.89 -8.90 -10.52
CA TYR A 48 -2.89 -7.46 -10.75
C TYR A 48 -3.10 -7.14 -12.23
N LYS A 49 -3.93 -6.12 -12.51
CA LYS A 49 -4.34 -5.78 -13.88
C LYS A 49 -3.30 -4.94 -14.60
N ASN A 50 -2.74 -3.96 -13.89
CA ASN A 50 -1.82 -2.99 -14.48
C ASN A 50 -0.51 -2.98 -13.70
N ILE A 51 0.55 -3.51 -14.30
CA ILE A 51 1.92 -3.42 -13.76
C ILE A 51 2.76 -2.63 -14.75
N GLN A 52 3.33 -1.51 -14.30
CA GLN A 52 4.28 -0.70 -15.05
C GLN A 52 5.58 -0.59 -14.28
N ILE A 53 6.69 -0.64 -15.00
CA ILE A 53 8.03 -0.59 -14.40
C ILE A 53 8.84 0.44 -15.16
N SER A 54 9.56 1.29 -14.44
CA SER A 54 10.54 2.18 -15.03
C SER A 54 11.80 2.24 -14.17
N LEU A 55 12.95 2.34 -14.84
CA LEU A 55 14.24 2.57 -14.19
C LEU A 55 14.55 4.07 -14.28
N CYS A 56 14.95 4.67 -13.16
CA CYS A 56 15.29 6.08 -13.11
C CYS A 56 16.35 6.29 -12.03
N ASN A 57 17.54 6.76 -12.41
CA ASN A 57 18.60 7.22 -11.50
C ASN A 57 18.83 6.25 -10.31
N ASP A 58 19.24 5.01 -10.62
CA ASP A 58 19.49 3.92 -9.67
C ASP A 58 18.29 3.47 -8.82
N LYS A 59 17.08 3.84 -9.24
CA LYS A 59 15.84 3.43 -8.61
C LYS A 59 14.98 2.67 -9.60
N ILE A 60 14.25 1.70 -9.08
CA ILE A 60 13.18 1.05 -9.80
C ILE A 60 11.87 1.65 -9.30
N ARG A 61 11.08 2.20 -10.21
CA ARG A 61 9.71 2.58 -9.95
C ARG A 61 8.80 1.49 -10.49
N ILE A 62 7.86 1.08 -9.64
CA ILE A 62 6.87 0.08 -9.98
C ILE A 62 5.52 0.71 -9.70
N THR A 63 4.64 0.65 -10.68
CA THR A 63 3.24 1.02 -10.51
C THR A 63 2.43 -0.26 -10.63
N ILE A 64 1.70 -0.59 -9.57
CA ILE A 64 0.74 -1.71 -9.56
C ILE A 64 -0.62 -1.10 -9.28
N ASP A 65 -1.49 -1.12 -10.29
CA ASP A 65 -2.77 -0.42 -10.31
C ASP A 65 -2.62 1.06 -9.94
N ASN A 66 -3.06 1.47 -8.74
CA ASN A 66 -2.99 2.83 -8.22
C ASN A 66 -1.90 3.02 -7.13
N TYR A 67 -1.06 2.02 -6.93
CA TYR A 67 0.03 2.02 -5.96
C TYR A 67 1.38 2.22 -6.66
N ASN A 68 2.20 3.12 -6.13
CA ASN A 68 3.54 3.37 -6.65
C ASN A 68 4.57 2.97 -5.60
N PHE A 69 5.54 2.16 -6.01
CA PHE A 69 6.67 1.71 -5.22
C PHE A 69 7.95 2.26 -5.83
N ILE A 70 8.83 2.80 -4.98
CA ILE A 70 10.15 3.29 -5.40
C ILE A 70 11.19 2.53 -4.60
N LEU A 71 11.90 1.64 -5.29
CA LEU A 71 12.97 0.81 -4.73
C LEU A 71 14.29 1.52 -4.99
N SER A 72 15.00 1.86 -3.92
CA SER A 72 16.36 2.40 -4.02
C SER A 72 17.40 1.29 -4.16
N ASN A 73 18.61 1.64 -4.55
CA ASN A 73 19.79 0.76 -4.51
C ASN A 73 20.09 0.13 -3.13
N LYS A 74 19.45 0.60 -2.04
CA LYS A 74 19.54 0.00 -0.69
C LYS A 74 18.54 -1.11 -0.44
N TYR A 75 17.60 -1.36 -1.34
CA TYR A 75 16.69 -2.50 -1.25
C TYR A 75 17.45 -3.82 -1.48
N PRO A 76 17.17 -4.91 -0.74
CA PRO A 76 16.06 -5.10 0.19
C PRO A 76 16.38 -4.75 1.66
N PHE A 77 17.52 -4.13 1.96
CA PHE A 77 17.87 -3.78 3.35
C PHE A 77 17.11 -2.56 3.89
N TYR A 78 16.49 -1.79 2.98
CA TYR A 78 15.61 -0.66 3.31
C TYR A 78 14.25 -0.86 2.63
N PRO A 79 13.15 -0.47 3.29
CA PRO A 79 11.82 -0.60 2.69
C PRO A 79 11.69 0.28 1.44
N PRO A 80 10.88 -0.14 0.45
CA PRO A 80 10.55 0.72 -0.67
C PRO A 80 9.74 1.93 -0.20
N LYS A 81 9.86 3.06 -0.90
CA LYS A 81 8.96 4.19 -0.68
C LYS A 81 7.64 3.91 -1.37
N VAL A 82 6.56 3.87 -0.60
CA VAL A 82 5.22 3.54 -1.08
C VAL A 82 4.36 4.80 -1.16
N MET A 83 3.67 4.96 -2.28
CA MET A 83 2.75 6.08 -2.53
C MET A 83 1.39 5.57 -3.02
N ILE A 84 0.32 6.09 -2.46
CA ILE A 84 -1.07 5.84 -2.86
C ILE A 84 -1.65 7.16 -3.32
N GLN A 85 -2.12 7.25 -4.58
CA GLN A 85 -2.69 8.49 -5.13
C GLN A 85 -1.79 9.73 -4.90
N LYS A 86 -0.48 9.60 -5.18
CA LYS A 86 0.54 10.66 -4.96
C LYS A 86 0.77 11.07 -3.50
N LYS A 87 0.17 10.39 -2.51
CA LYS A 87 0.43 10.61 -1.07
C LYS A 87 1.27 9.47 -0.50
N SER A 88 2.11 9.79 0.48
CA SER A 88 2.90 8.76 1.19
C SER A 88 1.97 7.75 1.87
N TYR A 89 2.29 6.47 1.72
CA TYR A 89 1.54 5.41 2.40
C TYR A 89 1.57 5.55 3.93
N LEU A 90 2.68 5.99 4.52
CA LEU A 90 2.75 6.23 5.96
C LEU A 90 1.75 7.29 6.43
N ASN A 91 1.44 8.29 5.58
CA ASN A 91 0.37 9.24 5.87
C ASN A 91 -1.01 8.62 5.69
N TYR A 92 -1.17 7.70 4.72
CA TYR A 92 -2.39 6.92 4.57
C TYR A 92 -2.66 6.04 5.80
N LEU A 93 -1.64 5.52 6.48
CA LEU A 93 -1.81 4.70 7.69
C LEU A 93 -2.32 5.47 8.92
N LYS A 94 -2.17 6.80 8.92
CA LYS A 94 -2.63 7.63 10.04
C LYS A 94 -4.16 7.67 10.06
N TYR A 95 -4.72 7.45 11.25
CA TYR A 95 -6.13 7.73 11.49
C TYR A 95 -6.35 9.23 11.70
N PRO A 96 -7.55 9.73 11.42
CA PRO A 96 -7.98 11.03 11.94
C PRO A 96 -7.93 11.01 13.47
N THR A 97 -7.57 12.13 14.08
CA THR A 97 -7.38 12.27 15.53
C THR A 97 -8.68 12.32 16.33
N SER A 98 -9.84 12.05 15.73
CA SER A 98 -11.11 12.16 16.46
C SER A 98 -11.19 11.11 17.57
N GLU A 99 -11.62 11.56 18.75
CA GLU A 99 -11.79 10.71 19.94
C GLU A 99 -12.72 9.52 19.63
N ARG A 100 -13.80 9.77 18.88
CA ARG A 100 -14.73 8.72 18.44
C ARG A 100 -14.05 7.60 17.64
N ILE A 101 -13.14 7.93 16.71
CA ILE A 101 -12.39 6.92 15.96
C ILE A 101 -11.42 6.18 16.88
N GLN A 102 -10.74 6.89 17.77
CA GLN A 102 -9.82 6.27 18.73
C GLN A 102 -10.54 5.28 19.65
N ASN A 103 -11.72 5.62 20.12
CA ASN A 103 -12.55 4.74 20.96
C ASN A 103 -12.94 3.46 20.21
N ILE A 104 -13.38 3.56 18.95
CA ILE A 104 -13.70 2.38 18.12
C ILE A 104 -12.47 1.48 18.00
N LEU A 105 -11.31 2.04 17.66
CA LEU A 105 -10.08 1.26 17.51
C LEU A 105 -9.67 0.59 18.83
N HIS A 106 -9.80 1.29 19.95
CA HIS A 106 -9.48 0.76 21.28
C HIS A 106 -10.42 -0.38 21.68
N VAL A 107 -11.74 -0.19 21.59
CA VAL A 107 -12.74 -1.22 21.93
C VAL A 107 -12.54 -2.49 21.11
N HIS A 108 -12.19 -2.34 19.82
CA HIS A 108 -11.94 -3.47 18.92
C HIS A 108 -10.48 -3.96 18.89
N LYS A 109 -9.63 -3.49 19.83
CA LYS A 109 -8.22 -3.91 19.96
C LYS A 109 -7.38 -3.74 18.69
N ILE A 110 -7.68 -2.72 17.89
CA ILE A 110 -6.94 -2.39 16.67
C ILE A 110 -5.78 -1.45 17.02
N SER A 111 -4.54 -1.95 16.94
CA SER A 111 -3.31 -1.19 17.20
C SER A 111 -3.02 -0.11 16.14
N CYS A 112 -2.13 0.87 16.42
CA CYS A 112 -1.74 1.84 15.38
C CYS A 112 -1.14 1.11 14.18
N MET A 113 -1.81 1.24 13.02
CA MET A 113 -1.34 0.68 11.76
C MET A 113 0.00 1.28 11.33
N CYS A 114 0.28 2.52 11.77
CA CYS A 114 1.54 3.23 11.52
C CYS A 114 2.75 2.56 12.18
N CYS A 115 2.60 2.12 13.43
CA CYS A 115 3.66 1.55 14.24
C CYS A 115 3.95 0.10 13.83
N SER A 116 2.91 -0.63 13.41
CA SER A 116 3.02 -2.03 13.02
C SER A 116 3.26 -2.24 11.52
N SER A 117 3.35 -1.16 10.72
CA SER A 117 3.47 -1.31 9.27
C SER A 117 4.84 -1.83 8.87
N ILE A 118 4.89 -2.83 8.00
CA ILE A 118 6.16 -3.34 7.45
C ILE A 118 6.88 -2.27 6.61
N SER A 119 6.17 -1.25 6.11
CA SER A 119 6.79 -0.11 5.42
C SER A 119 7.50 0.85 6.37
N ASN A 120 7.36 0.68 7.68
CA ASN A 120 8.14 1.38 8.69
C ASN A 120 9.55 0.77 8.78
N ARG A 121 10.58 1.61 8.86
CA ARG A 121 11.98 1.19 8.92
C ARG A 121 12.27 0.21 10.06
N ASN A 122 11.62 0.37 11.21
CA ASN A 122 11.85 -0.47 12.38
C ASN A 122 11.19 -1.85 12.27
N MET A 123 10.20 -2.00 11.38
CA MET A 123 9.47 -3.25 11.17
C MET A 123 9.91 -3.96 9.89
N TRP A 124 10.59 -3.25 8.98
CA TRP A 124 11.04 -3.80 7.73
C TRP A 124 12.10 -4.89 7.93
N SER A 125 11.98 -5.96 7.15
CA SER A 125 12.95 -7.03 7.04
C SER A 125 13.25 -7.29 5.57
N PRO A 126 14.52 -7.58 5.19
CA PRO A 126 14.87 -7.97 3.82
C PRO A 126 14.13 -9.23 3.31
N ALA A 127 13.53 -10.00 4.21
CA ALA A 127 12.66 -11.12 3.84
C ALA A 127 11.36 -10.64 3.17
N TYR A 128 10.85 -9.46 3.54
CA TYR A 128 9.63 -8.91 2.95
C TYR A 128 9.83 -8.51 1.49
N GLN A 129 8.71 -8.50 0.77
CA GLN A 129 8.58 -8.23 -0.66
C GLN A 129 7.51 -7.18 -0.89
N VAL A 130 7.44 -6.62 -2.10
CA VAL A 130 6.38 -5.69 -2.51
C VAL A 130 4.99 -6.31 -2.29
N LYS A 131 4.85 -7.63 -2.48
CA LYS A 131 3.60 -8.35 -2.22
C LYS A 131 3.13 -8.21 -0.77
N ASN A 132 4.04 -8.34 0.20
CA ASN A 132 3.67 -8.20 1.60
C ASN A 132 3.10 -6.81 1.90
N ILE A 133 3.60 -5.78 1.22
CA ILE A 133 3.08 -4.41 1.36
C ILE A 133 1.70 -4.29 0.74
N LEU A 134 1.46 -4.92 -0.41
CA LEU A 134 0.13 -4.98 -1.03
C LEU A 134 -0.88 -5.70 -0.13
N ASP A 135 -0.49 -6.81 0.49
CA ASP A 135 -1.34 -7.53 1.45
C ASP A 135 -1.62 -6.68 2.71
N GLU A 136 -0.63 -5.93 3.19
CA GLU A 136 -0.83 -4.95 4.27
C GLU A 136 -1.80 -3.84 3.86
N ILE A 137 -1.68 -3.29 2.65
CA ILE A 137 -2.61 -2.28 2.11
C ILE A 137 -4.04 -2.83 2.08
N LYS A 138 -4.25 -4.07 1.62
CA LYS A 138 -5.58 -4.72 1.63
C LYS A 138 -6.15 -4.79 3.04
N ARG A 139 -5.35 -5.24 4.02
CA ARG A 139 -5.76 -5.30 5.44
C ARG A 139 -6.12 -3.93 5.99
N VAL A 140 -5.31 -2.91 5.71
CA VAL A 140 -5.57 -1.52 6.13
C VAL A 140 -6.87 -0.99 5.51
N ASN A 141 -7.12 -1.27 4.24
CA ASN A 141 -8.35 -0.88 3.56
C ASN A 141 -9.58 -1.53 4.21
N GLN A 142 -9.48 -2.82 4.58
CA GLN A 142 -10.55 -3.52 5.29
C GLN A 142 -10.85 -2.86 6.65
N ILE A 143 -9.81 -2.55 7.43
CA ILE A 143 -9.96 -1.87 8.73
C ILE A 143 -10.58 -0.48 8.57
N LYS A 144 -10.16 0.30 7.57
CA LYS A 144 -10.75 1.61 7.32
C LYS A 144 -12.21 1.52 6.88
N LYS A 145 -12.55 0.52 6.07
CA LYS A 145 -13.93 0.23 5.66
C LYS A 145 -14.78 -0.15 6.87
N TYR A 146 -14.24 -1.00 7.76
CA TYR A 146 -14.86 -1.35 9.03
C TYR A 146 -15.22 -0.11 9.87
N VAL A 147 -14.22 0.73 10.18
CA VAL A 147 -14.43 1.95 10.98
C VAL A 147 -15.45 2.88 10.32
N LYS A 148 -15.38 3.04 8.99
CA LYS A 148 -16.35 3.86 8.24
C LYS A 148 -17.77 3.33 8.40
N HIS A 149 -18.00 2.03 8.22
CA HIS A 149 -19.32 1.43 8.38
C HIS A 149 -19.82 1.52 9.81
N TYR A 150 -18.94 1.27 10.78
CA TYR A 150 -19.27 1.40 12.19
C TYR A 150 -19.81 2.80 12.51
N LEU A 151 -19.10 3.85 12.07
CA LEU A 151 -19.53 5.24 12.27
C LEU A 151 -20.90 5.54 11.65
N ILE A 152 -21.14 5.05 10.43
CA ILE A 152 -22.43 5.24 9.74
C ILE A 152 -23.56 4.58 10.52
N VAL A 153 -23.37 3.34 10.97
CA VAL A 153 -24.41 2.62 11.72
C VAL A 153 -24.66 3.27 13.07
N ASP A 154 -23.61 3.67 13.78
CA ASP A 154 -23.70 4.40 15.05
C ASP A 154 -24.45 5.74 14.88
N ASP A 155 -24.19 6.50 13.81
CA ASP A 155 -24.95 7.73 13.50
C ASP A 155 -26.44 7.45 13.24
N ILE A 156 -26.76 6.39 12.49
CA ILE A 156 -28.16 6.01 12.19
C ILE A 156 -28.89 5.60 13.47
N CYS A 157 -28.25 4.80 14.33
CA CYS A 157 -28.85 4.34 15.57
C CYS A 157 -29.10 5.47 16.55
N GLN A 158 -28.15 6.40 16.70
CA GLN A 158 -28.33 7.61 17.49
C GLN A 158 -29.48 8.47 16.96
N THR A 159 -29.57 8.64 15.63
CA THR A 159 -30.65 9.43 15.00
C THR A 159 -32.03 8.80 15.19
N ARG A 160 -32.11 7.46 15.26
CA ARG A 160 -33.37 6.72 15.35
C ARG A 160 -33.70 6.19 16.74
N ASN A 161 -32.88 6.50 17.74
CA ASN A 161 -32.97 5.96 19.10
C ASN A 161 -33.05 4.41 19.14
N ILE A 162 -32.28 3.76 18.26
CA ILE A 162 -32.18 2.29 18.17
C ILE A 162 -31.05 1.82 19.07
N ASP A 163 -31.31 0.78 19.86
CA ASP A 163 -30.32 0.16 20.72
C ASP A 163 -29.12 -0.41 19.93
N THR A 164 -27.93 -0.14 20.48
CA THR A 164 -26.61 -0.57 20.06
C THR A 164 -26.40 -2.09 19.99
N GLU A 165 -27.19 -2.91 20.69
CA GLU A 165 -27.05 -4.39 20.60
C GLU A 165 -27.40 -4.92 19.20
N THR A 166 -28.32 -4.24 18.50
CA THR A 166 -28.70 -4.55 17.10
C THR A 166 -27.59 -4.16 16.10
N ILE A 167 -26.69 -3.24 16.46
CA ILE A 167 -25.56 -2.78 15.64
C ILE A 167 -24.54 -3.90 15.44
N GLY A 168 -24.24 -4.66 16.49
CA GLY A 168 -23.29 -5.77 16.43
C GLY A 168 -23.72 -6.83 15.42
N MET A 169 -25.02 -7.16 15.39
CA MET A 169 -25.60 -8.13 14.46
C MET A 169 -25.56 -7.64 13.00
N LEU A 170 -25.97 -6.38 12.74
CA LEU A 170 -25.92 -5.80 11.39
C LEU A 170 -24.48 -5.66 10.88
N ILE A 171 -23.55 -5.24 11.74
CA ILE A 171 -22.15 -5.08 11.37
C ILE A 171 -21.51 -6.44 11.08
N LEU A 172 -21.78 -7.49 11.87
CA LEU A 172 -21.26 -8.84 11.63
C LEU A 172 -21.80 -9.45 10.33
N GLU A 173 -23.09 -9.28 10.03
CA GLU A 173 -23.71 -9.74 8.78
C GLU A 173 -23.10 -9.07 7.54
N PHE A 174 -22.66 -7.80 7.65
CA PHE A 174 -21.93 -7.10 6.58
C PHE A 174 -20.42 -7.44 6.51
N LEU A 175 -19.86 -8.14 7.50
CA LEU A 175 -18.41 -8.28 7.73
C LEU A 175 -17.86 -9.70 7.86
N GLU A 176 -18.62 -10.75 7.57
CA GLU A 176 -18.13 -12.15 7.46
C GLU A 176 -16.90 -12.35 6.52
N CYS A 177 -16.34 -11.28 5.95
CA CYS A 177 -15.12 -11.27 5.14
C CYS A 177 -13.82 -10.86 5.86
N ILE A 178 -13.80 -10.57 7.17
CA ILE A 178 -12.54 -10.21 7.87
C ILE A 178 -12.08 -11.38 8.76
N PRO A 179 -11.21 -12.28 8.28
CA PRO A 179 -10.54 -13.22 9.18
C PRO A 179 -9.60 -12.41 10.08
N VAL A 180 -9.96 -12.32 11.36
CA VAL A 180 -9.04 -11.90 12.41
C VAL A 180 -8.03 -13.05 12.56
N LYS A 181 -6.75 -12.77 12.28
CA LYS A 181 -5.65 -13.65 12.66
C LYS A 181 -5.24 -13.34 14.09
#